data_AF-A0A559KB55-F1
#
_entry.id   AF-A0A559KB55-F1
#
_cell.length_a   1.000
_cell.length_b   1.000
_cell.length_c   1.000
_cell.angle_alpha   90.00
_cell.angle_beta   90.00
_cell.angle_gamma   90.00
#
_symmetry.space_group_name_H-M   'P 1'
#
loop_
_entity.id
_entity.type
_entity.pdbx_description
1 polymer ?
#
loop_
_entity_poly.entity_id
_entity_poly.type
_entity_poly.pdbx_seq_one_letter_code
_entity_poly.pdbx_strand_id
1 'polypeptide(L)' 'MLLAEEAAKTASTYNGFDVFVVLFTIVIAIGVIRLLAAPKKNPFAIGFGLVSLAIFLTMDVVMVMGWTGNL' A
#
# COMPACT_ATOMS: atom_id res chain seq x y z
N MET A 1 13.98 -26.88 13.79
CA MET A 1 12.96 -25.84 13.91
C MET A 1 13.55 -24.52 14.42
N LEU A 2 14.35 -24.50 15.49
CA LEU A 2 15.01 -23.27 15.97
C LEU A 2 15.82 -22.50 14.91
N LEU A 3 16.67 -23.20 14.13
CA LEU A 3 17.49 -22.55 13.10
C LEU A 3 16.68 -21.94 11.93
N ALA A 4 15.51 -22.51 11.64
CA ALA A 4 14.61 -21.97 10.61
C ALA A 4 13.85 -20.72 11.14
N GLU A 5 13.54 -20.71 12.43
CA GLU A 5 12.92 -19.59 13.13
C GLU A 5 13.88 -18.39 13.29
N GLU A 6 15.16 -18.67 13.50
CA GLU A 6 16.24 -17.67 13.54
C GLU A 6 16.56 -17.09 12.15
N ALA A 7 16.52 -17.93 11.11
CA ALA A 7 16.66 -17.51 9.72
C ALA A 7 15.49 -16.67 9.24
N ALA A 8 14.25 -16.97 9.67
CA ALA A 8 13.07 -16.15 9.39
C ALA A 8 13.12 -14.77 10.05
N LYS A 9 13.74 -14.65 11.25
CA LYS A 9 13.99 -13.36 11.93
C LYS A 9 15.02 -12.49 11.23
N THR A 10 15.91 -13.09 10.44
CA THR A 10 17.01 -12.40 9.74
C THR A 10 16.72 -12.23 8.25
N ALA A 11 15.65 -12.85 7.74
CA ALA A 11 15.22 -12.68 6.36
C ALA A 11 14.72 -11.25 6.15
N SER A 12 15.22 -10.59 5.11
CA SER A 12 14.71 -9.29 4.66
C SER A 12 13.21 -9.38 4.44
N THR A 13 12.43 -8.61 5.19
CA THR A 13 10.99 -8.43 4.98
C THR A 13 10.68 -7.60 3.73
N TYR A 14 11.69 -6.91 3.20
CA TYR A 14 11.60 -6.21 1.92
C TYR A 14 11.66 -7.17 0.74
N ASN A 15 10.72 -6.99 -0.19
CA ASN A 15 10.69 -7.66 -1.49
C ASN A 15 10.75 -6.61 -2.61
N GLY A 16 11.41 -6.92 -3.73
CA GLY A 16 11.41 -6.03 -4.91
C GLY A 16 10.00 -5.74 -5.45
N PHE A 17 9.02 -6.61 -5.20
CA PHE A 17 7.62 -6.36 -5.58
C PHE A 17 6.99 -5.20 -4.80
N ASP A 18 7.50 -4.89 -3.61
CA ASP A 18 6.94 -3.86 -2.75
C ASP A 18 6.96 -2.47 -3.40
N VAL A 19 7.95 -2.20 -4.26
CA VAL A 19 8.00 -0.97 -5.05
C VAL A 19 6.76 -0.83 -5.95
N PHE A 20 6.28 -1.93 -6.53
CA PHE A 20 5.07 -1.89 -7.36
C PHE A 20 3.82 -1.61 -6.54
N VAL A 21 3.77 -2.09 -5.29
CA VAL A 21 2.66 -1.79 -4.38
C VAL A 21 2.55 -0.28 -4.14
N VAL A 22 3.66 0.37 -3.80
CA VAL A 22 3.71 1.83 -3.61
C VAL A 22 3.33 2.57 -4.91
N LEU A 23 3.81 2.11 -6.06
CA LEU A 23 3.44 2.69 -7.35
C LEU A 23 1.93 2.56 -7.63
N PHE A 24 1.29 1.44 -7.26
CA PHE A 24 -0.16 1.30 -7.37
C PHE A 24 -0.89 2.28 -6.45
N THR A 25 -0.43 2.48 -5.22
CA THR A 25 -0.99 3.49 -4.31
C THR A 25 -0.95 4.89 -4.94
N ILE A 26 0.16 5.25 -5.57
CA ILE A 26 0.30 6.53 -6.28
C ILE A 26 -0.69 6.64 -7.44
N VAL A 27 -0.84 5.60 -8.25
CA VAL A 27 -1.81 5.57 -9.36
C VAL A 27 -3.25 5.73 -8.85
N ILE A 28 -3.60 5.06 -7.75
CA ILE A 28 -4.92 5.21 -7.11
C ILE A 28 -5.11 6.65 -6.63
N ALA A 29 -4.10 7.25 -5.98
CA ALA A 29 -4.17 8.63 -5.51
C ALA A 29 -4.40 9.62 -6.66
N ILE A 30 -3.67 9.47 -7.76
CA ILE A 30 -3.87 10.27 -8.98
C ILE A 30 -5.28 10.06 -9.54
N GLY A 31 -5.77 8.82 -9.57
CA GLY A 31 -7.13 8.48 -9.97
C GLY A 31 -8.17 9.20 -9.12
N VAL A 32 -8.06 9.15 -7.80
CA VAL A 32 -8.96 9.84 -6.86
C VAL A 32 -8.94 11.35 -7.09
N ILE A 33 -7.75 11.97 -7.21
CA ILE A 33 -7.62 13.41 -7.47
C ILE A 33 -8.31 13.77 -8.80
N ARG A 34 -8.09 12.97 -9.85
CA ARG A 34 -8.74 13.17 -11.15
C ARG A 34 -10.26 13.07 -11.05
N LEU A 35 -10.78 12.10 -10.30
CA LEU A 35 -12.23 11.95 -10.09
C LEU A 35 -12.82 13.13 -9.30
N LEU A 36 -12.10 13.64 -8.31
CA LEU A 36 -12.52 14.81 -7.52
C LEU A 36 -12.53 16.08 -8.37
N ALA A 37 -11.56 16.25 -9.27
CA ALA A 37 -11.45 17.37 -10.20
C ALA A 37 -12.37 17.27 -11.43
N ALA A 38 -13.04 16.12 -11.64
CA ALA A 38 -13.90 15.93 -12.80
C ALA A 38 -15.12 16.86 -12.75
N PRO A 39 -15.50 17.48 -13.89
CA PRO A 39 -16.68 18.35 -13.96
C PRO A 39 -17.99 17.57 -13.74
N LYS A 40 -18.03 16.30 -14.14
CA LYS A 40 -19.10 15.36 -13.80
C LYS A 40 -18.58 14.39 -12.75
N LYS A 41 -19.10 14.51 -11.52
CA LYS A 41 -18.70 13.67 -10.40
C LYS A 41 -19.45 12.34 -10.44
N ASN A 42 -18.72 11.24 -10.21
CA ASN A 42 -19.31 9.94 -9.92
C ASN A 42 -19.07 9.64 -8.42
N PRO A 43 -20.05 9.87 -7.54
CA PRO A 43 -19.86 9.74 -6.10
C PRO A 43 -19.53 8.30 -5.68
N PHE A 44 -20.06 7.30 -6.38
CA PHE A 44 -19.73 5.90 -6.11
C PHE A 44 -18.25 5.60 -6.40
N ALA A 45 -17.76 6.03 -7.57
CA ALA A 45 -16.37 5.82 -7.94
C ALA A 45 -15.39 6.63 -7.08
N ILE A 46 -15.77 7.84 -6.66
CA ILE A 46 -15.00 8.64 -5.70
C ILE A 46 -14.93 7.92 -4.35
N GLY A 47 -16.06 7.44 -3.82
CA GLY A 47 -16.12 6.71 -2.56
C GLY A 47 -15.29 5.43 -2.60
N PHE A 48 -15.44 4.62 -3.66
CA PHE A 48 -14.64 3.43 -3.86
C PHE A 48 -13.14 3.76 -3.94
N GLY A 49 -12.77 4.75 -4.74
CA GLY A 49 -11.37 5.17 -4.89
C GLY A 49 -10.75 5.66 -3.57
N LEU A 50 -11.49 6.42 -2.76
CA LEU A 50 -11.03 6.86 -1.44
C LEU A 50 -10.84 5.68 -0.47
N VAL A 51 -11.76 4.70 -0.46
CA VAL A 51 -11.62 3.50 0.37
C VAL A 51 -10.43 2.66 -0.08
N SER A 52 -10.27 2.44 -1.39
CA SER A 52 -9.10 1.74 -1.93
C SER A 52 -7.80 2.45 -1.56
N LEU A 53 -7.75 3.79 -1.68
CA LEU A 53 -6.58 4.57 -1.32
C LEU A 53 -6.24 4.42 0.16
N ALA A 54 -7.24 4.46 1.05
CA ALA A 54 -7.03 4.29 2.48
C ALA A 54 -6.46 2.90 2.83
N ILE A 55 -7.00 1.84 2.20
CA ILE A 55 -6.51 0.47 2.41
C ILE A 55 -5.07 0.31 1.92
N PHE A 56 -4.76 0.81 0.72
CA PHE A 56 -3.41 0.73 0.16
C PHE A 56 -2.39 1.53 0.97
N LEU A 57 -2.74 2.74 1.42
CA LEU A 57 -1.87 3.52 2.31
C LEU A 57 -1.63 2.81 3.65
N THR A 58 -2.66 2.16 4.21
CA THR A 58 -2.50 1.37 5.44
C THR A 58 -1.56 0.19 5.21
N MET A 59 -1.70 -0.49 4.08
CA MET A 59 -0.83 -1.60 3.69
C MET A 59 0.62 -1.13 3.48
N ASP A 60 0.83 0.02 2.84
CA ASP A 60 2.16 0.63 2.67
C ASP A 60 2.81 0.94 4.02
N VAL A 61 2.04 1.48 4.98
CA VAL A 61 2.53 1.76 6.34
C VAL A 61 2.93 0.47 7.05
N VAL A 62 2.11 -0.58 7.01
CA VAL A 62 2.44 -1.89 7.61
C VAL A 62 3.67 -2.50 6.96
N MET A 63 3.78 -2.42 5.64
CA MET A 63 4.90 -2.92 4.87
C MET A 63 6.21 -2.21 5.25
N VAL A 64 6.20 -0.87 5.33
CA VAL A 64 7.36 -0.07 5.75
C VAL A 64 7.72 -0.32 7.22
N MET A 65 6.74 -0.47 8.11
CA MET A 65 6.99 -0.88 9.50
C MET A 65 7.63 -2.27 9.58
N GLY A 66 7.19 -3.19 8.73
CA GLY A 66 7.80 -4.52 8.57
C GLY A 66 9.26 -4.46 8.11
N TRP A 67 9.62 -3.55 7.19
CA TRP A 67 11.02 -3.36 6.76
C TRP A 67 11.92 -2.81 7.86
N THR A 68 11.36 -1.94 8.71
CA THR A 68 12.10 -1.27 9.77
C THR A 68 12.15 -2.07 11.07
N GLY A 69 11.53 -3.26 11.11
CA GLY A 69 11.46 -4.12 12.30
C GLY A 69 10.58 -3.55 13.43
N ASN A 70 9.69 -2.62 13.10
CA ASN A 70 8.77 -1.96 14.04
C ASN A 70 7.35 -2.57 14.03
N LEU A 71 7.22 -3.79 13.50
CA LEU A 71 5.98 -4.56 13.42
C LEU A 71 6.08 -5.80 14.33
#